data_AF-A0A7C0W2N2-F1
#
_entry.id   AF-A0A7C0W2N2-F1
#
_cell.length_a   1.000
_cell.length_b   1.000
_cell.length_c   1.000
_cell.angle_alpha   90.00
_cell.angle_beta   90.00
_cell.angle_gamma   90.00
#
_symmetry.space_group_name_H-M   'P 1'
#
loop_
_entity.id
_entity.type
_entity.pdbx_description
1 polymer ?
#
loop_
_entity_poly.entity_id
_entity_poly.type
_entity_poly.pdbx_seq_one_letter_code
_entity_poly.pdbx_strand_id
1 'polypeptide(L)' 'QGINAKIFEREGAAISILEKDLSDVKLARVFLDILEDKNRLEIMSKKSRELGNENSARKIVDYIFDCIKKN' A
#
# COMPACT_ATOMS: atom_id res chain seq x y z
N GLN A 1 1.65 2.72 -12.12
CA GLN A 1 1.03 1.99 -10.99
C GLN A 1 1.92 0.90 -10.38
N GLY A 2 2.80 0.24 -11.15
CA GLY A 2 3.67 -0.84 -10.63
C GLY A 2 4.61 -0.46 -9.47
N ILE A 3 5.11 0.79 -9.40
CA ILE A 3 5.97 1.22 -8.28
C ILE A 3 5.19 1.22 -6.96
N ASN A 4 3.98 1.79 -6.95
CA ASN A 4 3.13 1.79 -5.76
C ASN A 4 2.74 0.36 -5.39
N ALA A 5 2.31 -0.45 -6.36
CA ALA A 5 1.96 -1.86 -6.10
C ALA A 5 3.13 -2.64 -5.47
N LYS A 6 4.36 -2.44 -5.97
CA LYS A 6 5.57 -3.07 -5.44
C LYS A 6 5.91 -2.60 -4.03
N ILE A 7 5.71 -1.31 -3.72
CA ILE A 7 5.90 -0.78 -2.37
C ILE A 7 4.87 -1.39 -1.42
N PHE A 8 3.60 -1.36 -1.78
CA PHE A 8 2.53 -1.92 -0.94
C PHE A 8 2.72 -3.42 -0.69
N GLU A 9 3.11 -4.19 -1.70
CA GLU A 9 3.41 -5.61 -1.55
C GLU A 9 4.63 -5.86 -0.66
N ARG A 10 5.73 -5.11 -0.86
CA ARG A 10 6.95 -5.23 -0.04
C ARG A 10 6.68 -4.96 1.44
N GLU A 11 5.83 -3.99 1.74
CA GLU A 11 5.47 -3.62 3.11
C GLU A 11 4.36 -4.52 3.70
N GLY A 12 3.90 -5.52 2.95
CA GLY A 12 2.85 -6.44 3.39
C GLY A 12 1.46 -5.82 3.44
N ALA A 13 1.24 -4.69 2.75
CA ALA A 13 -0.04 -3.99 2.66
C ALA A 13 -0.93 -4.49 1.51
N ALA A 14 -0.37 -5.17 0.52
CA ALA A 14 -1.09 -5.70 -0.64
C ALA A 14 -0.45 -7.00 -1.15
N ILE A 15 -1.14 -7.68 -2.07
CA ILE A 15 -0.59 -8.75 -2.90
C ILE A 15 -0.67 -8.26 -4.34
N SER A 16 0.41 -8.35 -5.10
CA SER A 16 0.42 -7.93 -6.50
C SER A 16 0.27 -9.14 -7.41
N ILE A 17 -0.71 -9.06 -8.32
CA ILE A 17 -0.83 -9.99 -9.43
C ILE A 17 -0.46 -9.22 -10.68
N LEU A 18 0.64 -9.61 -11.34
CA LEU A 18 1.01 -9.03 -12.61
C LEU A 18 -0.05 -9.40 -13.66
N GLU A 19 -0.35 -8.46 -14.56
CA GLU A 19 -1.38 -8.64 -15.58
C GLU A 19 -1.14 -9.88 -16.46
N LYS A 20 0.11 -10.12 -16.86
CA LYS A 20 0.52 -11.32 -17.61
C LYS A 20 0.27 -12.64 -16.87
N ASP A 21 0.14 -12.58 -15.55
CA ASP A 21 -0.05 -13.75 -14.68
C ASP A 21 -1.49 -13.81 -14.11
N LEU A 22 -2.36 -12.87 -14.48
CA LEU A 22 -3.74 -12.81 -14.02
C LEU A 22 -4.58 -13.89 -14.70
N SER A 23 -5.31 -14.66 -13.90
CA SER A 23 -6.32 -15.61 -14.35
C SER A 23 -7.37 -15.76 -13.26
N ASP A 24 -8.57 -16.21 -13.64
CA ASP A 24 -9.68 -16.43 -12.71
C ASP A 24 -9.28 -17.38 -11.57
N VAL A 25 -8.56 -18.45 -11.91
CA VAL A 25 -8.07 -19.45 -10.94
C VAL A 25 -7.08 -18.83 -9.96
N LYS A 26 -6.10 -18.06 -10.45
CA LYS A 26 -5.10 -17.43 -9.59
C LYS A 26 -5.74 -16.38 -8.69
N LEU A 27 -6.66 -15.59 -9.22
CA LEU A 27 -7.37 -14.57 -8.47
C LEU A 27 -8.22 -15.21 -7.36
N ALA A 28 -9.04 -16.21 -7.69
CA ALA A 28 -9.88 -16.92 -6.73
C ALA A 28 -9.06 -17.54 -5.60
N ARG A 29 -7.92 -18.17 -5.93
CA ARG A 29 -7.01 -18.75 -4.94
C ARG A 29 -6.45 -17.69 -4.00
N VAL A 30 -5.93 -16.58 -4.54
CA VAL A 30 -5.41 -15.48 -3.71
C VAL A 30 -6.48 -14.91 -2.79
N PHE A 31 -7.72 -14.77 -3.27
CA PHE A 31 -8.84 -14.34 -2.42
C PHE A 31 -9.14 -15.31 -1.29
N LEU A 32 -9.26 -16.61 -1.58
CA LEU A 32 -9.51 -17.64 -0.57
C LEU A 32 -8.40 -17.68 0.48
N ASP A 33 -7.13 -17.71 0.04
CA ASP A 33 -5.96 -17.73 0.92
C ASP A 33 -5.93 -16.53 1.90
N ILE A 34 -6.42 -15.37 1.47
CA ILE A 34 -6.50 -14.16 2.31
C ILE A 34 -7.69 -14.23 3.27
N LEU A 35 -8.85 -14.69 2.81
CA LEU A 35 -10.07 -14.76 3.63
C LEU A 35 -9.95 -15.79 4.76
N GLU A 36 -9.17 -16.84 4.55
CA GLU A 36 -8.90 -17.87 5.55
C GLU A 36 -7.89 -17.41 6.63
N ASP A 37 -7.03 -16.43 6.32
CA ASP A 37 -6.04 -15.87 7.25
C ASP A 37 -6.42 -14.47 7.73
N LYS A 38 -7.29 -14.43 8.74
CA LYS A 38 -7.74 -13.17 9.38
C LYS A 38 -6.60 -12.31 9.93
N ASN A 39 -5.55 -12.94 10.46
CA ASN A 39 -4.41 -12.22 11.04
C ASN A 39 -3.62 -11.49 9.93
N ARG A 40 -3.37 -12.17 8.82
CA ARG A 40 -2.75 -11.55 7.63
C ARG A 40 -3.60 -10.40 7.10
N LEU A 41 -4.92 -10.55 7.05
CA LEU A 41 -5.83 -9.49 6.63
C LEU A 41 -5.73 -8.24 7.55
N GLU A 42 -5.66 -8.45 8.87
CA GLU A 42 -5.51 -7.38 9.85
C GLU A 42 -4.17 -6.66 9.71
N ILE A 43 -3.08 -7.41 9.53
CA ILE A 43 -1.75 -6.85 9.27
C ILE A 43 -1.76 -6.03 7.98
N MET A 44 -2.32 -6.54 6.88
CA MET A 44 -2.43 -5.82 5.62
C MET A 44 -3.19 -4.50 5.78
N SER A 45 -4.31 -4.51 6.50
CA SER A 45 -5.11 -3.30 6.78
C SER A 45 -4.29 -2.26 7.54
N LYS A 46 -3.57 -2.67 8.59
CA LYS A 46 -2.70 -1.77 9.37
C LYS A 46 -1.59 -1.19 8.51
N LYS A 47 -0.89 -2.02 7.73
CA LYS A 47 0.21 -1.59 6.86
C LYS A 47 -0.25 -0.66 5.75
N SER A 48 -1.41 -0.92 5.15
CA SER A 48 -2.00 -0.03 4.15
C SER A 48 -2.32 1.35 4.71
N ARG A 49 -2.80 1.43 5.96
CA ARG A 49 -3.03 2.71 6.64
C ARG A 49 -1.74 3.44 6.97
N GLU A 50 -0.71 2.73 7.44
CA GLU A 50 0.62 3.32 7.72
C GLU A 50 1.25 3.93 6.45
N LEU A 51 1.08 3.30 5.30
CA LEU A 51 1.53 3.84 4.01
C LEU A 51 0.70 5.02 3.53
N GLY A 52 -0.59 5.05 3.88
CA GLY A 52 -1.48 6.18 3.67
C GLY A 52 -1.21 7.29 4.68
N ASN A 53 -0.28 8.20 4.40
CA ASN A 53 -0.09 9.36 5.29
C ASN A 53 -1.16 10.43 5.04
N GLU A 54 -2.21 10.43 5.86
CA GLU A 54 -3.32 11.42 5.86
C GLU A 54 -2.82 12.87 5.98
N ASN A 55 -1.64 13.10 6.57
CA ASN A 55 -1.05 14.43 6.77
C ASN A 55 0.00 14.81 5.70
N SER A 56 0.12 14.07 4.59
CA SER A 56 1.15 14.32 3.58
C SER A 56 1.09 15.74 2.99
N ALA A 57 -0.11 16.21 2.65
CA ALA A 57 -0.31 17.56 2.10
C ALA A 57 0.18 18.64 3.07
N ARG A 58 -0.18 18.53 4.36
CA ARG A 58 0.25 19.46 5.41
C ARG A 58 1.77 19.47 5.57
N LYS A 59 2.41 18.28 5.65
CA LYS A 59 3.87 18.17 5.77
C LYS A 59 4.60 18.80 4.58
N ILE A 60 4.07 18.66 3.37
CA ILE A 60 4.64 19.29 2.17
C ILE A 60 4.56 20.81 2.29
N VAL A 61 3.40 21.34 2.66
CA VAL A 61 3.20 22.79 2.84
C VAL A 61 4.13 23.33 3.93
N ASP A 62 4.20 22.67 5.08
CA ASP A 62 5.07 23.06 6.19
C ASP A 62 6.55 23.09 5.75
N TYR A 63 7.00 22.06 5.00
CA TYR A 63 8.35 22.01 4.46
C TYR A 63 8.65 23.15 3.48
N ILE A 64 7.71 23.48 2.59
CA ILE A 64 7.85 24.62 1.66
C ILE A 64 8.00 25.93 2.43
N PHE A 65 7.16 26.15 3.45
CA PHE A 65 7.25 27.35 4.29
C PHE A 65 8.58 27.43 5.05
N ASP A 66 9.09 26.31 5.57
CA ASP A 66 10.38 26.26 6.25
C ASP A 66 11.54 26.60 5.30
N CYS A 67 11.50 26.14 4.06
CA CYS A 67 12.50 26.49 3.03
C CYS A 67 12.47 27.99 2.68
N ILE A 68 11.28 28.59 2.64
CA ILE A 68 11.12 30.02 2.36
C ILE A 68 11.63 30.87 3.53
N LYS A 69 11.35 30.48 4.78
CA LYS A 69 11.77 31.22 5.98
C LYS A 69 13.27 31.15 6.30
N LYS A 70 13.98 30.18 5.74
CA LYS A 70 15.44 30.01 5.91
C LYS A 70 16.29 30.84 4.93
N ASN A 71 15.66 31.55 4.00
CA ASN A 71 16.27 32.59 3.16
C ASN A 71 15.86 33.97 3.67
#